data_AF-A0A1N7BRT9-F1
#
_entry.id   AF-A0A1N7BRT9-F1
#
_cell.length_a   1.000
_cell.length_b   1.000
_cell.length_c   1.000
_cell.angle_alpha   90.00
_cell.angle_beta   90.00
_cell.angle_gamma   90.00
#
_symmetry.space_group_name_H-M   'P 1'
#
loop_
_entity.id
_entity.type
_entity.pdbx_description
1 polymer ?
#
loop_
_entity_poly.entity_id
_entity_poly.type
_entity_poly.pdbx_seq_one_letter_code
_entity_poly.pdbx_strand_id
1 'polypeptide(L)'
;MNDSEREQALLTALTTEHFVLQTSRSATVTESVGRATIFLSLLSAALIGLGFVSGTGALVRPYLGAVLPTLVVTGVLTFLRLVQNMVENEVDLERMQRIRAYYHERFAAGQEFFIDAVSGAGTAQATWSAVGSRPGRAQLLLTTALMVGAVNALLFGLGVTLLTALAGLPTGPAIGVGSAVALLAFAAQFAYVARASTA
;
A
#
# COMPACT_ATOMS: atom_id res chain seq x y z
N MET A 1 10.54 46.68 -1.53
CA MET A 1 9.95 45.47 -2.13
C MET A 1 8.49 45.77 -2.38
N ASN A 2 8.17 46.02 -3.64
CA ASN A 2 6.82 46.36 -4.08
C ASN A 2 5.91 45.13 -3.89
N ASP A 3 4.61 45.35 -3.65
CA ASP A 3 3.69 44.24 -3.38
C ASP A 3 3.64 43.21 -4.53
N SER A 4 3.83 43.67 -5.77
CA SER A 4 3.94 42.84 -6.98
C SER A 4 5.18 41.93 -7.02
N GLU A 5 6.32 42.36 -6.46
CA GLU A 5 7.53 41.54 -6.39
C GLU A 5 7.40 40.45 -5.33
N ARG A 6 6.74 40.76 -4.20
CA ARG A 6 6.37 39.77 -3.17
C ARG A 6 5.44 38.71 -3.74
N GLU A 7 4.50 39.14 -4.57
CA GLU A 7 3.50 38.29 -5.20
C GLU A 7 4.12 37.31 -6.21
N GLN A 8 5.04 37.77 -7.06
CA GLN A 8 5.82 36.90 -7.95
C GLN A 8 6.74 35.92 -7.21
N ALA A 9 7.40 36.37 -6.14
CA ALA A 9 8.26 35.50 -5.34
C ALA A 9 7.44 34.37 -4.66
N LEU A 10 6.25 34.69 -4.18
CA LEU A 10 5.31 33.74 -3.59
C LEU A 10 4.81 32.73 -4.63
N LEU A 11 4.43 33.18 -5.83
CA LEU A 11 4.01 32.31 -6.94
C LEU A 11 5.11 31.31 -7.33
N THR A 12 6.36 31.78 -7.36
CA THR A 12 7.52 30.96 -7.68
C THR A 12 7.80 29.92 -6.58
N ALA A 13 7.73 30.33 -5.30
CA ALA A 13 7.92 29.42 -4.17
C ALA A 13 6.86 28.31 -4.14
N LEU A 14 5.60 28.66 -4.37
CA LEU A 14 4.50 27.70 -4.30
C LEU A 14 4.41 26.79 -5.55
N THR A 15 4.80 27.26 -6.75
CA THR A 15 4.95 26.38 -7.92
C THR A 15 6.10 25.38 -7.72
N THR A 16 7.22 25.84 -7.15
CA THR A 16 8.33 24.95 -6.76
C THR A 16 7.87 23.90 -5.75
N GLU A 17 7.14 24.31 -4.71
CA GLU A 17 6.60 23.40 -3.70
C GLU A 17 5.61 22.37 -4.30
N HIS A 18 4.77 22.79 -5.26
CA HIS A 18 3.87 21.88 -5.98
C HIS A 18 4.65 20.80 -6.76
N PHE A 19 5.70 21.19 -7.47
CA PHE A 19 6.55 20.23 -8.18
C PHE A 19 7.27 19.29 -7.21
N VAL A 20 7.77 19.79 -6.08
CA VAL A 20 8.41 18.96 -5.04
C VAL A 20 7.44 17.90 -4.51
N LEU A 21 6.19 18.30 -4.21
CA LEU A 21 5.17 17.37 -3.71
C LEU A 21 4.72 16.36 -4.78
N GLN A 22 4.60 16.78 -6.05
CA GLN A 22 4.30 15.88 -7.17
C GLN A 22 5.44 14.86 -7.43
N THR A 23 6.69 15.30 -7.33
CA THR A 23 7.87 14.44 -7.42
C THR A 23 7.93 13.47 -6.24
N SER A 24 7.67 13.92 -5.01
CA SER A 24 7.56 13.06 -3.81
C SER A 24 6.54 11.95 -4.04
N ARG A 25 5.32 12.31 -4.45
CA ARG A 25 4.25 11.34 -4.74
C ARG A 25 4.63 10.33 -5.82
N SER A 26 5.25 10.79 -6.91
CA SER A 26 5.67 9.92 -8.01
C SER A 26 6.78 8.95 -7.55
N ALA A 27 7.69 9.40 -6.69
CA ALA A 27 8.73 8.56 -6.10
C ALA A 27 8.12 7.47 -5.18
N THR A 28 7.17 7.84 -4.32
CA THR A 28 6.48 6.90 -3.42
C THR A 28 5.66 5.84 -4.17
N VAL A 29 4.99 6.23 -5.26
CA VAL A 29 4.30 5.28 -6.15
C VAL A 29 5.29 4.33 -6.82
N THR A 30 6.40 4.86 -7.34
CA THR A 30 7.43 4.06 -8.01
C THR A 30 8.10 3.08 -7.03
N GLU A 31 8.41 3.50 -5.81
CA GLU A 31 8.94 2.62 -4.77
C GLU A 31 7.95 1.48 -4.46
N SER A 32 6.67 1.82 -4.31
CA SER A 32 5.60 0.86 -4.01
C SER A 32 5.43 -0.19 -5.12
N VAL A 33 5.39 0.25 -6.38
CA VAL A 33 5.31 -0.64 -7.55
C VAL A 33 6.58 -1.49 -7.68
N GLY A 34 7.76 -0.90 -7.48
CA GLY A 34 9.04 -1.59 -7.53
C GLY A 34 9.12 -2.72 -6.51
N ARG A 35 8.76 -2.46 -5.25
CA ARG A 35 8.77 -3.48 -4.18
C ARG A 35 7.75 -4.58 -4.42
N ALA A 36 6.53 -4.24 -4.87
CA ALA A 36 5.53 -5.24 -5.22
C ALA A 36 6.03 -6.15 -6.36
N THR A 37 6.62 -5.56 -7.40
CA THR A 37 7.15 -6.29 -8.56
C THR A 37 8.28 -7.24 -8.16
N ILE A 38 9.20 -6.79 -7.31
CA ILE A 38 10.28 -7.64 -6.78
C ILE A 38 9.70 -8.81 -5.99
N PHE A 39 8.73 -8.55 -5.10
CA PHE A 39 8.10 -9.61 -4.31
C PHE A 39 7.37 -10.64 -5.18
N LEU A 40 6.55 -10.19 -6.14
CA LEU A 40 5.85 -11.06 -7.09
C LEU A 40 6.82 -11.86 -7.98
N SER A 41 7.94 -11.26 -8.36
CA SER A 41 8.99 -11.94 -9.14
C SER A 41 9.68 -13.04 -8.32
N LEU A 42 10.03 -12.75 -7.06
CA LEU A 42 10.59 -13.73 -6.12
C LEU A 42 9.62 -14.87 -5.84
N LEU A 43 8.35 -14.55 -5.62
CA LEU A 43 7.29 -15.54 -5.43
C LEU A 43 7.14 -16.44 -6.67
N SER A 44 7.13 -15.85 -7.86
CA SER A 44 7.03 -16.60 -9.12
C SER A 44 8.24 -17.53 -9.31
N ALA A 45 9.46 -17.03 -9.08
CA ALA A 45 10.68 -17.82 -9.16
C ALA A 45 10.69 -18.98 -8.13
N ALA A 46 10.19 -18.73 -6.91
CA ALA A 46 10.02 -19.75 -5.88
C ALA A 46 9.02 -20.84 -6.28
N LEU A 47 7.89 -20.47 -6.89
CA LEU A 47 6.90 -21.44 -7.38
C LEU A 47 7.45 -22.26 -8.55
N ILE A 48 8.20 -21.64 -9.45
CA ILE A 48 8.90 -22.33 -10.54
C ILE A 48 9.92 -23.33 -9.97
N GLY A 49 10.74 -22.91 -9.01
CA GLY A 49 11.70 -23.79 -8.33
C GLY A 49 11.02 -24.94 -7.59
N LEU A 50 9.88 -24.69 -6.95
CA LEU A 50 9.06 -25.74 -6.33
C LEU A 50 8.58 -26.75 -7.39
N GLY A 51 8.18 -26.29 -8.58
CA GLY A 51 7.81 -27.15 -9.70
C GLY A 51 8.93 -28.12 -10.08
N PHE A 52 10.17 -27.66 -10.20
CA PHE A 52 11.33 -28.52 -10.47
C PHE A 52 11.61 -29.54 -9.36
N VAL A 53 11.42 -29.14 -8.10
CA VAL A 53 11.70 -30.00 -6.94
C VAL A 53 10.57 -30.99 -6.65
N SER A 54 9.34 -30.70 -7.10
CA SER A 54 8.13 -31.48 -6.79
C SER A 54 8.21 -32.96 -7.14
N GLY A 55 8.95 -33.32 -8.21
CA GLY A 55 9.14 -34.72 -8.63
C GLY A 55 9.98 -35.56 -7.65
N THR A 56 10.72 -34.93 -6.75
CA THR A 56 11.57 -35.62 -5.77
C THR A 56 11.13 -35.27 -4.36
N GLY A 57 10.24 -36.09 -3.77
CA GLY A 57 9.62 -35.81 -2.46
C GLY A 57 10.61 -35.53 -1.32
N ALA A 58 11.83 -36.07 -1.37
CA ALA A 58 12.88 -35.82 -0.39
C ALA A 58 13.41 -34.36 -0.42
N LEU A 59 13.39 -33.71 -1.58
CA LEU A 59 13.89 -32.33 -1.77
C LEU A 59 12.82 -31.27 -1.49
N VAL A 60 11.53 -31.63 -1.55
CA VAL A 60 10.41 -30.70 -1.34
C VAL A 60 10.42 -30.09 0.06
N ARG A 61 10.64 -30.90 1.09
CA ARG A 61 10.67 -30.45 2.50
C ARG A 61 11.79 -29.43 2.78
N PRO A 62 13.08 -29.70 2.48
CA PRO A 62 14.15 -28.74 2.70
C PRO A 62 14.00 -27.49 1.82
N TYR A 63 13.50 -27.64 0.58
CA TYR A 63 13.23 -26.49 -0.30
C TYR A 63 12.19 -25.54 0.31
N LEU A 64 11.03 -26.07 0.70
CA LEU A 64 9.97 -25.29 1.34
C LEU A 64 10.45 -24.68 2.66
N GLY A 65 11.24 -25.42 3.45
CA GLY A 65 11.82 -24.92 4.70
C GLY A 65 12.73 -23.72 4.54
N ALA A 66 13.43 -23.57 3.39
CA ALA A 66 14.28 -22.42 3.12
C ALA A 66 13.51 -21.26 2.45
N VAL A 67 12.63 -21.58 1.50
CA VAL A 67 11.97 -20.59 0.64
C VAL A 67 10.79 -19.92 1.34
N LEU A 68 9.96 -20.67 2.08
CA LEU A 68 8.78 -20.09 2.75
C LEU A 68 9.12 -18.99 3.75
N PRO A 69 10.07 -19.19 4.70
CA PRO A 69 10.42 -18.13 5.64
C PRO A 69 10.94 -16.88 4.93
N THR A 70 11.75 -17.07 3.88
CA THR A 70 12.30 -15.97 3.07
C THR A 70 11.19 -15.16 2.39
N LEU A 71 10.20 -15.85 1.79
CA LEU A 71 9.05 -15.19 1.17
C LEU A 71 8.16 -14.47 2.19
N VAL A 72 7.90 -15.08 3.34
CA VAL A 72 7.10 -14.47 4.41
C VAL A 72 7.77 -13.21 4.95
N VAL A 73 9.06 -13.26 5.26
CA VAL A 73 9.82 -12.09 5.75
C VAL A 73 9.80 -10.98 4.71
N THR A 74 10.09 -11.32 3.44
CA THR A 74 10.10 -10.33 2.35
C THR A 74 8.71 -9.73 2.12
N GLY A 75 7.65 -10.55 2.19
CA GLY A 75 6.26 -10.11 2.05
C GLY A 75 5.81 -9.18 3.18
N VAL A 76 6.17 -9.50 4.42
CA VAL A 76 5.89 -8.65 5.60
C VAL A 76 6.60 -7.30 5.48
N LEU A 77 7.90 -7.27 5.15
CA LEU A 77 8.65 -6.02 4.98
C LEU A 77 8.09 -5.17 3.83
N THR A 78 7.70 -5.81 2.73
CA THR A 78 7.06 -5.13 1.60
C THR A 78 5.73 -4.53 2.01
N PHE A 79 4.91 -5.27 2.73
CA PHE A 79 3.62 -4.80 3.24
C PHE A 79 3.79 -3.60 4.18
N LEU A 80 4.67 -3.69 5.18
CA LEU A 80 4.92 -2.60 6.14
C LEU A 80 5.34 -1.31 5.43
N ARG A 81 6.24 -1.41 4.43
CA ARG A 81 6.69 -0.25 3.67
C ARG A 81 5.58 0.33 2.79
N LEU A 82 4.75 -0.52 2.18
CA LEU A 82 3.57 -0.07 1.44
C LEU A 82 2.59 0.71 2.32
N VAL A 83 2.42 0.31 3.59
CA VAL A 83 1.60 1.05 4.55
C VAL A 83 2.23 2.39 4.93
N GLN A 84 3.55 2.43 5.16
CA GLN A 84 4.25 3.70 5.41
C GLN A 84 4.10 4.68 4.24
N ASN A 85 4.34 4.20 3.01
CA ASN A 85 4.19 4.97 1.79
C ASN A 85 2.75 5.52 1.62
N MET A 86 1.74 4.75 2.04
CA MET A 86 0.35 5.19 2.02
C MET A 86 0.12 6.37 2.97
N VAL A 87 0.61 6.28 4.21
CA VAL A 87 0.49 7.35 5.21
C VAL A 87 1.27 8.60 4.78
N GLU A 88 2.50 8.44 4.30
CA GLU A 88 3.32 9.54 3.78
C GLU A 88 2.62 10.26 2.62
N ASN A 89 1.97 9.52 1.72
CA ASN A 89 1.21 10.10 0.61
C ASN A 89 -0.03 10.89 1.07
N GLU A 90 -0.70 10.50 2.16
CA GLU A 90 -1.83 11.27 2.70
C GLU A 90 -1.39 12.61 3.30
N VAL A 91 -0.27 12.61 4.03
CA VAL A 91 0.31 13.85 4.59
C VAL A 91 0.76 14.81 3.49
N ASP A 92 1.38 14.30 2.42
CA ASP A 92 1.79 15.12 1.28
C ASP A 92 0.59 15.73 0.52
N LEU A 93 -0.53 15.00 0.43
CA LEU A 93 -1.78 15.50 -0.16
C LEU A 93 -2.40 16.63 0.66
N GLU A 94 -2.40 16.53 1.98
CA GLU A 94 -2.93 17.58 2.85
C GLU A 94 -2.12 18.89 2.70
N ARG A 95 -0.79 18.78 2.62
CA ARG A 95 0.10 19.92 2.39
C ARG A 95 -0.16 20.57 1.02
N MET A 96 -0.30 19.76 -0.04
CA MET A 96 -0.65 20.28 -1.38
C MET A 96 -2.00 21.00 -1.38
N GLN A 97 -3.01 20.47 -0.70
CA GLN A 97 -4.34 21.09 -0.64
C GLN A 97 -4.31 22.41 0.12
N ARG A 98 -3.55 22.51 1.22
CA ARG A 98 -3.40 23.76 1.99
C ARG A 98 -2.75 24.88 1.18
N ILE A 99 -1.74 24.55 0.38
CA ILE A 99 -1.10 25.47 -0.58
C ILE A 99 -2.11 25.93 -1.64
N ARG A 100 -2.92 25.00 -2.14
CA ARG A 100 -3.91 25.26 -3.18
C ARG A 100 -5.08 26.12 -2.67
N ALA A 101 -5.50 25.93 -1.42
CA ALA A 101 -6.49 26.74 -0.73
C ALA A 101 -6.01 28.19 -0.55
N TYR A 102 -4.77 28.36 -0.06
CA TYR A 102 -4.15 29.68 0.10
C TYR A 102 -4.05 30.45 -1.23
N TYR A 103 -3.72 29.76 -2.32
CA TYR A 103 -3.74 30.36 -3.65
C TYR A 103 -5.13 30.80 -4.10
N HIS A 104 -6.15 29.98 -3.87
CA HIS A 104 -7.49 30.28 -4.30
C HIS A 104 -8.06 31.51 -3.56
N GLU A 105 -7.85 31.58 -2.24
CA GLU A 105 -8.25 32.73 -1.41
C GLU A 105 -7.56 34.03 -1.83
N ARG A 106 -6.29 33.95 -2.23
CA ARG A 106 -5.47 35.15 -2.50
C ARG A 106 -5.56 35.67 -3.94
N PHE A 107 -5.68 34.78 -4.93
CA PHE A 107 -5.52 35.13 -6.36
C PHE A 107 -6.69 34.76 -7.26
N ALA A 108 -7.53 33.82 -6.86
CA ALA A 108 -8.59 33.28 -7.70
C ALA A 108 -9.97 33.40 -7.04
N ALA A 109 -10.15 34.38 -6.14
CA ALA A 109 -11.43 34.70 -5.50
C ALA A 109 -12.46 35.15 -6.56
N GLY A 110 -13.10 34.19 -7.22
CA GLY A 110 -14.05 34.41 -8.31
C GLY A 110 -13.95 33.44 -9.50
N GLN A 111 -12.95 32.56 -9.54
CA GLN A 111 -12.80 31.55 -10.60
C GLN A 111 -13.02 30.14 -10.04
N GLU A 112 -13.97 29.39 -10.62
CA GLU A 112 -14.36 28.03 -10.19
C GLU A 112 -13.27 26.95 -10.32
N PHE A 113 -12.09 27.30 -10.84
CA PHE A 113 -10.98 26.36 -11.10
C PHE A 113 -10.42 25.66 -9.85
N PHE A 114 -10.69 26.17 -8.64
CA PHE A 114 -10.11 25.67 -7.39
C PHE A 114 -11.15 25.33 -6.31
N ILE A 115 -12.44 25.12 -6.66
CA ILE A 115 -13.52 24.83 -5.68
C ILE A 115 -13.19 23.60 -4.79
N ASP A 116 -12.50 22.60 -5.34
CA ASP A 116 -12.00 21.42 -4.60
C ASP A 116 -10.95 21.74 -3.51
N ALA A 117 -10.33 22.92 -3.55
CA ALA A 117 -9.33 23.36 -2.58
C ALA A 117 -9.89 24.25 -1.46
N VAL A 118 -11.01 24.96 -1.69
CA VAL A 118 -11.59 25.93 -0.72
C VAL A 118 -12.75 25.36 0.08
N SER A 119 -13.42 24.33 -0.42
CA SER A 119 -14.35 23.58 0.42
C SER A 119 -13.52 22.78 1.44
N GLY A 120 -13.38 23.31 2.67
CA GLY A 120 -12.69 22.67 3.81
C GLY A 120 -13.25 21.29 4.24
N ALA A 121 -13.99 20.60 3.36
CA ALA A 121 -14.23 19.18 3.40
C ALA A 121 -12.94 18.47 2.97
N GLY A 122 -12.09 18.16 3.96
CA GLY A 122 -10.79 17.55 3.77
C GLY A 122 -10.78 16.44 2.72
N THR A 123 -9.67 16.37 1.96
CA THR A 123 -9.12 15.27 1.14
C THR A 123 -10.09 14.27 0.51
N ALA A 124 -10.95 13.66 1.31
CA ALA A 124 -12.11 12.90 0.91
C ALA A 124 -12.97 13.62 -0.16
N GLN A 125 -13.47 14.85 0.04
CA GLN A 125 -14.44 15.47 -0.89
C GLN A 125 -13.89 15.80 -2.30
N ALA A 126 -12.65 16.25 -2.41
CA ALA A 126 -12.00 16.45 -3.72
C ALA A 126 -11.70 15.13 -4.47
N THR A 127 -11.65 14.01 -3.73
CA THR A 127 -11.62 12.67 -4.35
C THR A 127 -13.04 12.21 -4.72
N TRP A 128 -14.08 12.72 -4.05
CA TRP A 128 -15.49 12.40 -4.31
C TRP A 128 -15.97 12.92 -5.67
N SER A 129 -15.49 14.09 -6.10
CA SER A 129 -15.84 14.69 -7.41
C SER A 129 -15.24 13.92 -8.59
N ALA A 130 -14.07 13.28 -8.41
CA ALA A 130 -13.36 12.56 -9.47
C ALA A 130 -13.68 11.05 -9.55
N VAL A 131 -14.08 10.40 -8.45
CA VAL A 131 -14.23 8.93 -8.36
C VAL A 131 -15.67 8.47 -8.04
N GLY A 132 -16.58 9.40 -7.70
CA GLY A 132 -18.02 9.10 -7.53
C GLY A 132 -18.37 8.14 -6.39
N SER A 133 -17.41 7.78 -5.54
CA SER A 133 -17.57 6.79 -4.47
C SER A 133 -17.02 7.32 -3.15
N ARG A 134 -17.76 7.14 -2.06
CA ARG A 134 -17.26 7.43 -0.70
C ARG A 134 -15.98 6.61 -0.47
N PRO A 135 -14.89 7.18 0.12
CA PRO A 135 -13.73 6.44 0.59
C PRO A 135 -14.15 5.61 1.80
N GLY A 136 -14.85 4.52 1.50
CA GLY A 136 -15.23 3.51 2.47
C GLY A 136 -14.06 2.58 2.73
N ARG A 137 -14.12 1.83 3.83
CA ARG A 137 -13.17 0.75 4.16
C ARG A 137 -12.98 -0.27 3.03
N ALA A 138 -13.92 -0.33 2.07
CA ALA A 138 -13.83 -1.12 0.85
C ALA A 138 -12.82 -0.59 -0.18
N GLN A 139 -12.54 0.72 -0.23
CA GLN A 139 -11.52 1.27 -1.13
C GLN A 139 -10.10 0.86 -0.69
N LEU A 140 -9.91 0.60 0.61
CA LEU A 140 -8.67 0.00 1.13
C LEU A 140 -8.38 -1.39 0.54
N LEU A 141 -9.44 -2.14 0.17
CA LEU A 141 -9.31 -3.45 -0.50
C LEU A 141 -8.69 -3.34 -1.88
N LEU A 142 -8.79 -2.18 -2.52
CA LEU A 142 -8.28 -1.92 -3.87
C LEU A 142 -6.82 -1.41 -3.85
N THR A 143 -6.20 -1.32 -2.68
CA THR A 143 -4.82 -0.82 -2.56
C THR A 143 -3.82 -1.93 -2.86
N THR A 144 -2.71 -1.55 -3.51
CA THR A 144 -1.56 -2.44 -3.74
C THR A 144 -1.03 -3.04 -2.43
N ALA A 145 -1.10 -2.29 -1.33
CA ALA A 145 -0.76 -2.75 0.01
C ALA A 145 -1.58 -3.97 0.43
N LEU A 146 -2.90 -3.92 0.27
CA LEU A 146 -3.77 -5.03 0.67
C LEU A 146 -3.66 -6.24 -0.25
N MET A 147 -3.41 -6.03 -1.55
CA MET A 147 -3.13 -7.12 -2.49
C MET A 147 -1.88 -7.90 -2.07
N VAL A 148 -0.77 -7.20 -1.78
CA VAL A 148 0.46 -7.84 -1.24
C VAL A 148 0.18 -8.47 0.13
N GLY A 149 -0.63 -7.81 0.96
CA GLY A 149 -1.11 -8.36 2.23
C GLY A 149 -1.79 -9.72 2.07
N ALA A 150 -2.75 -9.83 1.13
CA ALA A 150 -3.45 -11.08 0.84
C ALA A 150 -2.51 -12.22 0.43
N VAL A 151 -1.53 -11.92 -0.43
CA VAL A 151 -0.51 -12.90 -0.83
C VAL A 151 0.33 -13.33 0.38
N ASN A 152 0.71 -12.40 1.24
CA ASN A 152 1.45 -12.71 2.46
C ASN A 152 0.64 -13.54 3.48
N ALA A 153 -0.64 -13.24 3.64
CA ALA A 153 -1.56 -14.03 4.47
C ALA A 153 -1.70 -15.47 3.97
N LEU A 154 -1.76 -15.65 2.64
CA LEU A 154 -1.74 -16.98 2.03
C LEU A 154 -0.45 -17.74 2.36
N LEU A 155 0.72 -17.07 2.29
CA LEU A 155 2.00 -17.67 2.65
C LEU A 155 2.05 -18.09 4.13
N PHE A 156 1.50 -17.29 5.04
CA PHE A 156 1.36 -17.68 6.45
C PHE A 156 0.51 -18.93 6.63
N GLY A 157 -0.66 -18.98 6.01
CA GLY A 157 -1.54 -20.16 6.08
C GLY A 157 -0.91 -21.41 5.48
N LEU A 158 -0.15 -21.26 4.38
CA LEU A 158 0.59 -22.36 3.78
C LEU A 158 1.71 -22.85 4.69
N GLY A 159 2.44 -21.94 5.33
CA GLY A 159 3.45 -22.27 6.35
C GLY A 159 2.85 -23.05 7.52
N VAL A 160 1.71 -22.62 8.05
CA VAL A 160 1.03 -23.33 9.15
C VAL A 160 0.48 -24.69 8.72
N THR A 161 -0.09 -24.81 7.51
CA THR A 161 -0.51 -26.10 6.95
C THR A 161 0.67 -27.08 6.90
N LEU A 162 1.84 -26.63 6.44
CA LEU A 162 3.05 -27.45 6.37
C LEU A 162 3.57 -27.86 7.76
N LEU A 163 3.64 -26.92 8.70
CA LEU A 163 4.10 -27.20 10.06
C LEU A 163 3.18 -28.18 10.78
N THR A 164 1.87 -28.01 10.64
CA THR A 164 0.89 -28.92 11.25
C THR A 164 0.93 -30.31 10.60
N ALA A 165 1.06 -30.40 9.28
CA ALA A 165 1.26 -31.68 8.60
C ALA A 165 2.57 -32.37 9.03
N LEU A 166 3.66 -31.62 9.23
CA LEU A 166 4.93 -32.16 9.76
C LEU A 166 4.81 -32.63 11.21
N ALA A 167 3.94 -32.00 12.01
CA ALA A 167 3.62 -32.42 13.37
C ALA A 167 2.71 -33.67 13.43
N GLY A 168 2.32 -34.22 12.27
CA GLY A 168 1.53 -35.45 12.17
C GLY A 168 0.02 -35.23 12.08
N LEU A 169 -0.47 -34.00 11.89
CA LEU A 169 -1.88 -33.79 11.61
C LEU A 169 -2.25 -34.37 10.23
N PRO A 170 -3.41 -35.04 10.10
CA PRO A 170 -3.94 -35.43 8.80
C PRO A 170 -4.12 -34.20 7.89
N THR A 171 -4.03 -34.41 6.58
CA THR A 171 -4.06 -33.33 5.57
C THR A 171 -5.30 -32.45 5.66
N GLY A 172 -6.49 -33.02 5.89
CA GLY A 172 -7.74 -32.28 6.03
C GLY A 172 -7.72 -31.21 7.13
N PRO A 173 -7.52 -31.58 8.42
CA PRO A 173 -7.42 -30.61 9.50
C PRO A 173 -6.20 -29.68 9.36
N ALA A 174 -5.07 -30.14 8.82
CA ALA A 174 -3.91 -29.26 8.57
C ALA A 174 -4.26 -28.10 7.61
N ILE A 175 -4.97 -28.40 6.52
CA ILE A 175 -5.47 -27.38 5.57
C ILE A 175 -6.47 -26.44 6.25
N GLY A 176 -7.36 -26.99 7.09
CA GLY A 176 -8.33 -26.19 7.84
C GLY A 176 -7.66 -25.17 8.77
N VAL A 177 -6.65 -25.61 9.54
CA VAL A 177 -5.89 -24.73 10.43
C VAL A 177 -5.12 -23.66 9.65
N GLY A 178 -4.43 -24.05 8.57
CA GLY A 178 -3.72 -23.08 7.74
C GLY A 178 -4.65 -22.07 7.05
N SER A 179 -5.82 -22.50 6.58
CA SER A 179 -6.82 -21.61 5.99
C SER A 179 -7.36 -20.62 7.02
N ALA A 180 -7.63 -21.07 8.25
CA ALA A 180 -8.04 -20.20 9.34
C ALA A 180 -6.95 -19.17 9.67
N VAL A 181 -5.67 -19.58 9.72
CA VAL A 181 -4.56 -18.66 9.94
C VAL A 181 -4.41 -17.66 8.80
N ALA A 182 -4.57 -18.07 7.54
CA ALA A 182 -4.56 -17.14 6.41
C ALA A 182 -5.64 -16.07 6.53
N LEU A 183 -6.87 -16.46 6.86
CA LEU A 183 -7.98 -15.52 7.06
C LEU A 183 -7.72 -14.57 8.23
N LEU A 184 -7.20 -15.08 9.35
CA LEU A 184 -6.85 -14.26 10.52
C LEU A 184 -5.70 -13.28 10.22
N ALA A 185 -4.66 -13.74 9.52
CA ALA A 185 -3.54 -12.90 9.10
C ALA A 185 -4.01 -11.78 8.16
N PHE A 186 -4.86 -12.11 7.19
CA PHE A 186 -5.44 -11.13 6.29
C PHE A 186 -6.33 -10.12 7.02
N ALA A 187 -7.18 -10.60 7.94
CA ALA A 187 -8.01 -9.72 8.76
C ALA A 187 -7.16 -8.79 9.65
N ALA A 188 -6.06 -9.28 10.22
CA ALA A 188 -5.13 -8.48 11.00
C ALA A 188 -4.44 -7.41 10.15
N GLN A 189 -3.97 -7.77 8.94
CA GLN A 189 -3.39 -6.82 7.99
C GLN A 189 -4.42 -5.76 7.53
N PHE A 190 -5.65 -6.17 7.26
CA PHE A 190 -6.74 -5.25 6.94
C PHE A 190 -7.05 -4.31 8.11
N ALA A 191 -7.12 -4.81 9.33
CA ALA A 191 -7.31 -3.99 10.52
C ALA A 191 -6.15 -3.02 10.75
N TYR A 192 -4.91 -3.43 10.44
CA TYR A 192 -3.73 -2.58 10.54
C TYR A 192 -3.79 -1.41 9.54
N VAL A 193 -4.10 -1.69 8.26
CA VAL A 193 -4.30 -0.65 7.24
C VAL A 193 -5.45 0.28 7.60
N ALA A 194 -6.57 -0.28 8.05
CA ALA A 194 -7.74 0.50 8.42
C ALA A 194 -7.53 1.37 9.67
N ARG A 195 -6.60 1.01 10.56
CA ARG A 195 -6.19 1.87 11.68
C ARG A 195 -5.25 2.97 11.21
N ALA A 196 -4.28 2.62 10.37
CA ALA A 196 -3.31 3.57 9.81
C ALA A 196 -3.98 4.66 8.96
N SER A 197 -5.09 4.35 8.27
CA SER A 197 -5.86 5.34 7.49
C SER A 197 -6.78 6.23 8.33
N THR A 198 -6.87 6.01 9.65
CA THR A 198 -7.73 6.80 10.55
C THR A 198 -6.95 7.61 11.58
N ALA A 199 -5.62 7.45 11.58
CA ALA A 199 -4.69 8.14 12.47
C ALA A 199 -4.07 9.33 11.74
#